data_AF-A0A2H3C355-F1
#
_entry.id   AF-A0A2H3C355-F1
#
_cell.length_a   1.000
_cell.length_b   1.000
_cell.length_c   1.000
_cell.angle_alpha   90.00
_cell.angle_beta   90.00
_cell.angle_gamma   90.00
#
_symmetry.space_group_name_H-M   'P 1'
#
loop_
_entity.id
_entity.type
_entity.pdbx_description
1 polymer ?
#
loop_
_entity_poly.entity_id
_entity_poly.type
_entity_poly.pdbx_seq_one_letter_code
_entity_poly.pdbx_strand_id
1 'polypeptide(L)'
;MDAVLTMFNTVSDVEECGTTQTALQGLQGGMAYVPALESTANESDLLPSGPNREDCDTSLRMDPHWVNGPVDKNHNMAVPDTVGVSLTMNTSTGGCDKAGTGVAFQSEGNDPETNSFSAISTTFNTTFKYHNYLPDTQLVSSDSVLFEVRFREVVIASTNGFNKLLDHHVPRVSVPETSEILNIILHAIHRISCFQFRHSIDTLMAAVNLFPKYGLEPKKFVSPSSPLFKDIRYKMPLSPLKVYVVASRHDLADLAAAASSHLLSFKIATMSNEMAQLINPIYLKRLFDLQTTRIDTLKRALSIPPAHHPATPACDFIAQKSLTRAWAFCAAYLVCSANAGMTASRIESVFQALADRYISCDECKGCLKARLKSIILEWSELKRTI
;
A
#
# COMPACT_ATOMS: atom_id res chain seq x y z
N MET A 1 -31.30 10.00 22.11
CA MET A 1 -29.84 9.88 22.26
C MET A 1 -29.48 8.55 22.91
N ASP A 2 -30.16 8.16 24.00
CA ASP A 2 -29.88 6.89 24.71
C ASP A 2 -29.91 5.65 23.83
N ALA A 3 -30.96 5.38 23.05
CA ALA A 3 -31.03 4.15 22.24
C ALA A 3 -29.89 4.02 21.19
N VAL A 4 -29.37 5.14 20.68
CA VAL A 4 -28.26 5.15 19.72
C VAL A 4 -26.96 4.87 20.47
N LEU A 5 -26.71 5.54 21.60
CA LEU A 5 -25.56 5.25 22.47
C LEU A 5 -25.58 3.81 23.02
N THR A 6 -26.75 3.25 23.36
CA THR A 6 -26.89 1.86 23.81
C THR A 6 -26.53 0.86 22.71
N MET A 7 -26.90 1.15 21.45
CA MET A 7 -26.44 0.35 20.30
C MET A 7 -24.93 0.47 20.07
N PHE A 8 -24.34 1.66 20.28
CA PHE A 8 -22.90 1.86 20.15
C PHE A 8 -22.07 1.17 21.25
N ASN A 9 -22.58 1.12 22.48
CA ASN A 9 -21.91 0.49 23.61
C ASN A 9 -22.01 -1.04 23.57
N THR A 10 -23.15 -1.60 23.14
CA THR A 10 -23.34 -3.05 23.04
C THR A 10 -22.53 -3.71 21.91
N VAL A 11 -22.17 -2.96 20.86
CA VAL A 11 -21.31 -3.46 19.77
C VAL A 11 -19.83 -3.52 20.18
N SER A 12 -19.42 -2.83 21.25
CA SER A 12 -18.05 -2.92 21.76
C SER A 12 -17.78 -4.18 22.58
N ASP A 13 -18.84 -4.87 23.03
CA ASP A 13 -18.77 -6.07 23.88
C ASP A 13 -19.04 -7.39 23.13
N VAL A 14 -19.23 -7.36 21.80
CA VAL A 14 -19.50 -8.57 21.00
C VAL A 14 -18.31 -8.84 20.07
N GLU A 15 -17.26 -9.46 20.62
CA GLU A 15 -16.36 -10.32 19.85
C GLU A 15 -17.14 -11.58 19.44
N GLU A 16 -17.84 -11.50 18.31
CA GLU A 16 -18.24 -12.58 17.39
C GLU A 16 -19.51 -12.14 16.65
N CYS A 17 -19.35 -11.64 15.42
CA CYS A 17 -20.48 -11.48 14.51
C CYS A 17 -20.25 -12.34 13.27
N GLY A 18 -20.32 -13.66 13.46
CA GLY A 18 -20.87 -14.55 12.45
C GLY A 18 -22.38 -14.39 12.43
N THR A 19 -23.01 -14.45 11.25
CA THR A 19 -24.48 -14.41 11.03
C THR A 19 -25.21 -13.09 11.27
N THR A 20 -24.95 -12.08 10.42
CA THR A 20 -25.86 -10.93 10.21
C THR A 20 -27.05 -11.23 9.27
N GLN A 21 -27.14 -12.44 8.72
CA GLN A 21 -28.19 -12.80 7.76
C GLN A 21 -29.53 -13.15 8.43
N THR A 22 -29.52 -13.54 9.70
CA THR A 22 -30.74 -13.92 10.46
C THR A 22 -31.42 -12.71 11.13
N ALA A 23 -30.70 -11.62 11.37
CA ALA A 23 -31.26 -10.38 11.93
C ALA A 23 -32.10 -9.57 10.92
N LEU A 24 -31.93 -9.84 9.61
CA LEU A 24 -32.68 -9.20 8.53
C LEU A 24 -34.17 -9.60 8.49
N GLN A 25 -34.55 -10.76 9.04
CA GLN A 25 -35.95 -11.21 9.10
C GLN A 25 -36.71 -10.71 10.34
N GLY A 26 -36.00 -10.39 11.43
CA GLY A 26 -36.62 -9.95 12.69
C GLY A 26 -37.18 -8.52 12.68
N LEU A 27 -36.70 -7.65 11.79
CA LEU A 27 -37.14 -6.25 11.69
C LEU A 27 -38.31 -6.02 10.72
N GLN A 28 -38.75 -7.05 9.98
CA GLN A 28 -39.97 -6.99 9.18
C GLN A 28 -41.26 -7.15 10.01
N GLY A 29 -41.17 -7.61 11.27
CA GLY A 29 -42.33 -7.84 12.14
C GLY A 29 -42.92 -6.62 12.86
N GLY A 30 -42.41 -5.41 12.61
CA GLY A 30 -42.76 -4.21 13.38
C GLY A 30 -43.68 -3.19 12.68
N MET A 31 -44.09 -3.42 11.42
CA MET A 31 -45.05 -2.56 10.74
C MET A 31 -46.44 -3.20 10.76
N ALA A 32 -47.35 -2.60 11.52
CA ALA A 32 -48.74 -3.00 11.57
C ALA A 32 -49.44 -2.79 10.21
N TYR A 33 -50.01 -3.89 9.71
CA TYR A 33 -51.24 -4.06 8.94
C TYR A 33 -51.87 -2.83 8.24
N VAL A 34 -51.97 -2.89 6.90
CA VAL A 34 -52.97 -2.21 6.06
C VAL A 34 -53.45 -3.23 5.01
N PRO A 35 -54.76 -3.34 4.71
CA PRO A 35 -55.35 -4.58 4.19
C PRO A 35 -55.18 -4.78 2.68
N ALA A 36 -55.34 -6.05 2.30
CA ALA A 36 -55.32 -6.58 0.94
C ALA A 36 -56.33 -5.89 0.01
N LEU A 37 -55.86 -5.58 -1.19
CA LEU A 37 -56.68 -5.41 -2.38
C LEU A 37 -56.28 -6.54 -3.34
N GLU A 38 -57.12 -7.57 -3.40
CA GLU A 38 -57.13 -8.54 -4.48
C GLU A 38 -57.54 -7.85 -5.79
N SER A 39 -56.75 -8.00 -6.85
CA SER A 39 -57.26 -8.05 -8.23
C SER A 39 -56.17 -8.55 -9.18
N THR A 40 -56.32 -9.83 -9.54
CA THR A 40 -55.99 -10.50 -10.81
C THR A 40 -55.13 -9.74 -11.85
N ALA A 41 -53.95 -10.28 -12.17
CA ALA A 41 -53.47 -10.42 -13.56
C ALA A 41 -52.25 -11.35 -13.64
N ASN A 42 -52.31 -12.22 -14.65
CA ASN A 42 -51.49 -13.38 -14.99
C ASN A 42 -49.95 -13.26 -14.93
N GLU A 43 -49.39 -14.39 -14.53
CA GLU A 43 -48.02 -14.84 -14.66
C GLU A 43 -47.76 -15.33 -16.09
N SER A 44 -47.30 -14.42 -16.96
CA SER A 44 -46.61 -14.74 -18.22
C SER A 44 -46.27 -13.41 -18.90
N ASP A 45 -45.07 -13.35 -19.49
CA ASP A 45 -44.52 -12.28 -20.32
C ASP A 45 -43.67 -11.23 -19.58
N LEU A 46 -42.35 -11.48 -19.57
CA LEU A 46 -41.34 -10.68 -20.30
C LEU A 46 -39.95 -10.82 -19.65
N LEU A 47 -39.26 -11.90 -20.01
CA LEU A 47 -37.79 -11.87 -20.14
C LEU A 47 -37.42 -11.05 -21.38
N PRO A 48 -36.30 -10.33 -21.36
CA PRO A 48 -35.50 -10.22 -22.57
C PRO A 48 -34.05 -10.69 -22.31
N SER A 49 -33.74 -11.81 -22.96
CA SER A 49 -32.59 -12.08 -23.83
C SER A 49 -31.39 -11.12 -23.72
N GLY A 50 -30.24 -11.66 -23.29
CA GLY A 50 -28.95 -11.02 -23.48
C GLY A 50 -28.41 -11.18 -24.91
N PRO A 51 -27.33 -10.44 -25.23
CA PRO A 51 -26.28 -11.04 -26.04
C PRO A 51 -24.86 -10.81 -25.49
N ASN A 52 -24.07 -11.88 -25.64
CA ASN A 52 -22.64 -11.97 -25.99
C ASN A 52 -21.55 -11.36 -25.09
N ARG A 53 -20.70 -12.28 -24.61
CA ARG A 53 -19.33 -12.07 -24.14
C ARG A 53 -18.47 -11.58 -25.30
N GLU A 54 -17.90 -10.39 -25.14
CA GLU A 54 -16.65 -9.98 -25.78
C GLU A 54 -15.70 -9.44 -24.72
N ASP A 55 -14.42 -9.64 -24.96
CA ASP A 55 -13.30 -9.62 -24.04
C ASP A 55 -13.07 -8.29 -23.31
N CYS A 56 -12.87 -8.35 -21.99
CA CYS A 56 -12.27 -7.25 -21.21
C CYS A 56 -10.77 -7.48 -21.06
N ASP A 57 -10.00 -6.84 -21.93
CA ASP A 57 -8.59 -6.52 -21.72
C ASP A 57 -8.50 -5.29 -20.80
N THR A 58 -8.27 -5.51 -19.50
CA THR A 58 -8.19 -4.43 -18.51
C THR A 58 -6.76 -3.92 -18.40
N SER A 59 -6.38 -2.98 -19.27
CA SER A 59 -5.23 -2.12 -19.02
C SER A 59 -5.53 -1.24 -17.79
N LEU A 60 -4.80 -1.46 -16.70
CA LEU A 60 -4.83 -0.61 -15.52
C LEU A 60 -4.12 0.72 -15.83
N ARG A 61 -4.89 1.73 -16.25
CA ARG A 61 -4.50 3.14 -16.12
C ARG A 61 -4.70 3.55 -14.66
N MET A 62 -3.60 3.87 -13.97
CA MET A 62 -3.63 4.59 -12.70
C MET A 62 -3.52 6.09 -12.98
N ASP A 63 -4.53 6.86 -12.56
CA ASP A 63 -4.52 8.32 -12.57
C ASP A 63 -3.62 8.88 -11.45
N PRO A 64 -2.77 9.89 -11.72
CA PRO A 64 -1.93 10.52 -10.72
C PRO A 64 -2.53 11.86 -10.28
N HIS A 65 -3.09 11.95 -9.07
CA HIS A 65 -3.41 13.24 -8.45
C HIS A 65 -3.18 13.21 -6.95
N TRP A 66 -1.97 13.54 -6.49
CA TRP A 66 -1.70 14.15 -5.18
C TRP A 66 -0.34 14.87 -5.22
N VAL A 67 -0.33 16.14 -5.63
CA VAL A 67 0.71 17.13 -5.25
C VAL A 67 0.02 18.48 -5.15
N ASN A 68 0.05 19.10 -3.96
CA ASN A 68 0.15 20.56 -3.83
C ASN A 68 0.54 20.94 -2.39
N GLY A 69 1.65 21.67 -2.28
CA GLY A 69 2.16 22.37 -1.11
C GLY A 69 3.37 23.22 -1.55
N PRO A 70 3.50 24.49 -1.13
CA PRO A 70 4.13 25.55 -1.92
C PRO A 70 5.65 25.58 -1.80
N VAL A 71 6.34 26.00 -2.86
CA VAL A 71 7.77 26.37 -2.79
C VAL A 71 7.97 27.74 -3.43
N ASP A 72 8.60 28.60 -2.64
CA ASP A 72 8.99 29.97 -2.92
C ASP A 72 9.97 30.11 -4.09
N LYS A 73 9.94 31.32 -4.66
CA LYS A 73 10.70 31.77 -5.83
C LYS A 73 12.18 32.01 -5.52
N ASN A 74 12.95 31.97 -6.61
CA ASN A 74 14.35 32.39 -6.81
C ASN A 74 15.41 31.31 -6.51
N HIS A 75 16.04 30.77 -7.55
CA HIS A 75 17.38 31.17 -8.02
C HIS A 75 17.65 30.54 -9.41
N ASN A 76 17.99 31.39 -10.39
CA ASN A 76 18.41 31.02 -11.73
C ASN A 76 19.83 30.45 -11.72
N MET A 77 20.07 29.30 -12.35
CA MET A 77 21.36 29.01 -12.98
C MET A 77 21.27 27.91 -14.05
N ALA A 78 21.58 28.35 -15.28
CA ALA A 78 22.05 27.68 -16.49
C ALA A 78 21.92 26.15 -16.67
N VAL A 79 21.26 25.80 -17.79
CA VAL A 79 21.30 24.52 -18.52
C VAL A 79 22.56 24.47 -19.40
N PRO A 80 23.11 23.26 -19.68
CA PRO A 80 23.50 22.99 -21.05
C PRO A 80 22.99 21.64 -21.59
N ASP A 81 22.35 21.76 -22.74
CA ASP A 81 22.43 20.98 -23.97
C ASP A 81 22.32 19.45 -23.96
N THR A 82 21.18 19.06 -24.54
CA THR A 82 20.84 17.85 -25.28
C THR A 82 21.93 17.39 -26.24
N VAL A 83 22.26 16.09 -26.19
CA VAL A 83 22.85 15.35 -27.32
C VAL A 83 21.86 14.27 -27.73
N GLY A 84 21.38 14.39 -28.97
CA GLY A 84 20.44 13.48 -29.60
C GLY A 84 21.07 12.12 -29.91
N VAL A 85 20.26 11.07 -29.80
CA VAL A 85 20.59 9.74 -30.32
C VAL A 85 19.64 9.42 -31.46
N SER A 86 20.22 9.29 -32.65
CA SER A 86 19.56 8.87 -33.88
C SER A 86 19.03 7.44 -33.75
N LEU A 87 17.79 7.25 -34.19
CA LEU A 87 17.17 5.96 -34.45
C LEU A 87 17.62 5.45 -35.82
N THR A 88 18.26 4.27 -35.87
CA THR A 88 18.33 3.47 -37.09
C THR A 88 17.49 2.21 -36.88
N MET A 89 16.36 2.16 -37.62
CA MET A 89 15.55 0.96 -37.77
C MET A 89 16.19 0.06 -38.83
N ASN A 90 16.38 -1.21 -38.51
CA ASN A 90 16.45 -2.27 -39.51
C ASN A 90 15.39 -3.32 -39.18
N THR A 91 14.46 -3.49 -40.13
CA THR A 91 13.47 -4.55 -40.17
C THR A 91 14.08 -5.81 -40.78
N SER A 92 13.84 -6.96 -40.15
CA SER A 92 13.93 -8.27 -40.80
C SER A 92 12.98 -9.24 -40.09
N THR A 93 12.11 -9.82 -40.91
CA THR A 93 11.04 -10.78 -40.62
C THR A 93 11.57 -12.19 -40.30
N GLY A 94 10.87 -12.94 -39.42
CA GLY A 94 11.03 -14.41 -39.32
C GLY A 94 10.68 -15.07 -37.97
N GLY A 95 9.42 -15.50 -37.81
CA GLY A 95 8.97 -16.81 -37.26
C GLY A 95 9.44 -17.41 -35.91
N CYS A 96 8.46 -17.53 -35.01
CA CYS A 96 8.09 -18.61 -34.05
C CYS A 96 9.04 -19.19 -32.96
N ASP A 97 8.41 -19.29 -31.79
CA ASP A 97 8.51 -20.29 -30.69
C ASP A 97 9.48 -20.12 -29.49
N LYS A 98 8.81 -19.98 -28.32
CA LYS A 98 9.10 -20.48 -26.95
C LYS A 98 10.17 -19.80 -26.07
N ALA A 99 9.63 -19.20 -25.00
CA ALA A 99 9.97 -19.33 -23.58
C ALA A 99 11.43 -19.53 -23.14
N GLY A 100 11.89 -18.59 -22.32
CA GLY A 100 12.80 -18.86 -21.21
C GLY A 100 14.24 -18.34 -21.36
N THR A 101 14.70 -17.65 -20.31
CA THR A 101 16.11 -17.39 -19.94
C THR A 101 16.87 -16.30 -20.71
N GLY A 102 17.63 -15.49 -19.96
CA GLY A 102 18.57 -14.50 -20.48
C GLY A 102 19.72 -14.25 -19.49
N VAL A 103 20.55 -15.27 -19.25
CA VAL A 103 21.90 -15.09 -18.72
C VAL A 103 22.81 -15.06 -19.95
N ALA A 104 23.49 -13.95 -20.20
CA ALA A 104 24.42 -13.84 -21.31
C ALA A 104 25.79 -14.41 -20.90
N PHE A 105 26.24 -15.44 -21.62
CA PHE A 105 27.56 -16.05 -21.45
C PHE A 105 28.62 -15.25 -22.20
N GLN A 106 29.72 -14.92 -21.52
CA GLN A 106 31.01 -14.67 -22.15
C GLN A 106 32.00 -15.65 -21.53
N SER A 107 32.64 -16.44 -22.40
CA SER A 107 33.67 -17.41 -22.04
C SER A 107 35.02 -16.86 -22.47
N GLU A 108 35.93 -16.61 -21.54
CA GLU A 108 37.33 -16.30 -21.83
C GLU A 108 38.26 -17.28 -21.10
N GLY A 109 39.19 -17.85 -21.89
CA GLY A 109 40.61 -18.08 -21.55
C GLY A 109 40.98 -18.96 -20.36
N ASN A 110 41.56 -20.13 -20.67
CA ASN A 110 42.26 -21.03 -19.74
C ASN A 110 43.47 -20.35 -19.04
N ASP A 111 43.48 -20.37 -17.70
CA ASP A 111 44.68 -20.48 -16.85
C ASP A 111 44.35 -21.41 -15.66
N PRO A 112 45.22 -22.39 -15.31
CA PRO A 112 44.87 -23.44 -14.37
C PRO A 112 45.33 -23.07 -12.96
N GLU A 113 44.65 -22.11 -12.33
CA GLU A 113 44.47 -21.98 -10.87
C GLU A 113 43.69 -20.69 -10.59
N THR A 114 42.52 -20.80 -9.93
CA THR A 114 41.76 -19.71 -9.27
C THR A 114 40.76 -18.82 -10.06
N ASN A 115 39.83 -19.38 -10.83
CA ASN A 115 38.56 -18.68 -11.16
C ASN A 115 37.34 -19.57 -10.93
N SER A 116 36.94 -19.74 -9.67
CA SER A 116 35.75 -20.52 -9.30
C SER A 116 34.50 -19.63 -9.17
N PHE A 117 34.19 -18.83 -10.20
CA PHE A 117 32.92 -18.11 -10.31
C PHE A 117 32.25 -18.45 -11.64
N SER A 118 30.92 -18.55 -11.63
CA SER A 118 30.11 -19.00 -12.76
C SER A 118 29.57 -17.84 -13.60
N ALA A 119 29.54 -16.62 -13.05
CA ALA A 119 29.06 -15.43 -13.72
C ALA A 119 29.67 -14.14 -13.13
N ILE A 120 29.56 -13.04 -13.88
CA ILE A 120 29.96 -11.69 -13.45
C ILE A 120 28.71 -10.81 -13.40
N SER A 121 28.61 -9.96 -12.38
CA SER A 121 27.50 -9.03 -12.25
C SER A 121 27.45 -8.03 -13.42
N THR A 122 26.25 -7.79 -13.96
CA THR A 122 26.06 -6.90 -15.11
C THR A 122 26.30 -5.43 -14.78
N THR A 123 26.19 -5.03 -13.51
CA THR A 123 26.42 -3.63 -13.08
C THR A 123 27.80 -3.44 -12.46
N PHE A 124 28.19 -4.29 -11.52
CA PHE A 124 29.49 -4.27 -10.84
C PHE A 124 30.47 -5.24 -11.51
N ASN A 125 31.08 -4.81 -12.61
CA ASN A 125 32.13 -5.51 -13.37
C ASN A 125 33.34 -4.59 -13.60
N THR A 126 34.38 -5.07 -14.30
CA THR A 126 35.64 -4.34 -14.56
C THR A 126 35.44 -2.96 -15.18
N THR A 127 34.34 -2.76 -15.92
CA THR A 127 34.03 -1.50 -16.59
C THR A 127 33.25 -0.53 -15.71
N PHE A 128 32.72 -0.98 -14.56
CA PHE A 128 31.97 -0.15 -13.64
C PHE A 128 32.85 0.99 -13.12
N LYS A 129 32.40 2.23 -13.33
CA LYS A 129 33.06 3.42 -12.81
C LYS A 129 32.14 4.10 -11.82
N TYR A 130 32.58 4.19 -10.57
CA TYR A 130 31.94 5.03 -9.57
C TYR A 130 32.80 6.27 -9.38
N HIS A 131 32.24 7.48 -9.45
CA HIS A 131 32.99 8.74 -9.38
C HIS A 131 34.29 8.77 -10.21
N ASN A 132 34.28 8.17 -11.42
CA ASN A 132 35.42 8.03 -12.33
C ASN A 132 36.59 7.12 -11.88
N TYR A 133 36.43 6.33 -10.82
CA TYR A 133 37.40 5.32 -10.41
C TYR A 133 36.93 3.91 -10.77
N LEU A 134 37.89 3.07 -11.19
CA LEU A 134 37.70 1.65 -11.50
C LEU A 134 37.61 0.81 -10.21
N PRO A 135 37.05 -0.40 -10.29
CA PRO A 135 37.04 -1.34 -9.16
C PRO A 135 38.45 -1.83 -8.85
N ASP A 136 38.71 -2.12 -7.57
CA ASP A 136 39.99 -2.59 -7.03
C ASP A 136 39.81 -3.76 -6.04
N THR A 137 38.59 -4.28 -5.90
CA THR A 137 38.27 -5.43 -5.04
C THR A 137 37.18 -6.29 -5.65
N GLN A 138 37.32 -7.60 -5.46
CA GLN A 138 36.41 -8.62 -5.95
C GLN A 138 35.63 -9.26 -4.79
N LEU A 139 34.30 -9.27 -4.90
CA LEU A 139 33.42 -9.98 -3.98
C LEU A 139 32.77 -11.14 -4.73
N VAL A 140 32.76 -12.33 -4.14
CA VAL A 140 32.14 -13.52 -4.72
C VAL A 140 30.99 -13.97 -3.83
N SER A 141 29.79 -13.91 -4.35
CA SER A 141 28.57 -14.41 -3.69
C SER A 141 28.56 -15.93 -3.53
N SER A 142 27.66 -16.46 -2.69
CA SER A 142 27.58 -17.91 -2.41
C SER A 142 27.09 -18.76 -3.58
N ASP A 143 26.38 -18.16 -4.53
CA ASP A 143 25.98 -18.74 -5.82
C ASP A 143 27.01 -18.43 -6.94
N SER A 144 28.25 -18.13 -6.54
CA SER A 144 29.41 -18.01 -7.44
C SER A 144 29.30 -16.90 -8.48
N VAL A 145 28.61 -15.79 -8.17
CA VAL A 145 28.63 -14.57 -8.99
C VAL A 145 29.68 -13.60 -8.47
N LEU A 146 30.55 -13.14 -9.37
CA LEU A 146 31.59 -12.14 -9.12
C LEU A 146 31.02 -10.72 -9.22
N PHE A 147 31.36 -9.89 -8.24
CA PHE A 147 31.08 -8.47 -8.18
C PHE A 147 32.39 -7.71 -8.04
N GLU A 148 32.62 -6.75 -8.94
CA GLU A 148 33.82 -5.94 -8.93
C GLU A 148 33.48 -4.52 -8.49
N VAL A 149 34.04 -4.13 -7.36
CA VAL A 149 33.70 -2.90 -6.64
C VAL A 149 34.96 -2.20 -6.17
N ARG A 150 34.80 -0.97 -5.66
CA ARG A 150 35.89 -0.24 -5.04
C ARG A 150 35.91 -0.50 -3.53
N PHE A 151 37.00 -1.07 -3.03
CA PHE A 151 37.30 -1.32 -1.63
C PHE A 151 36.90 -0.15 -0.74
N ARG A 152 37.38 1.05 -1.12
CA ARG A 152 37.18 2.28 -0.34
C ARG A 152 35.71 2.63 -0.16
N GLU A 153 34.85 2.40 -1.15
CA GLU A 153 33.42 2.72 -1.03
C GLU A 153 32.72 1.79 -0.06
N VAL A 154 33.03 0.48 -0.14
CA VAL A 154 32.45 -0.52 0.77
C VAL A 154 32.93 -0.29 2.20
N VAL A 155 34.21 0.04 2.40
CA VAL A 155 34.77 0.34 3.72
C VAL A 155 34.21 1.62 4.32
N ILE A 156 34.09 2.71 3.55
CA ILE A 156 33.48 3.97 4.04
C ILE A 156 32.01 3.78 4.41
N ALA A 157 31.31 2.90 3.69
CA ALA A 157 29.91 2.60 3.95
C ALA A 157 29.68 1.77 5.24
N SER A 158 30.64 0.92 5.60
CA SER A 158 30.52 -0.06 6.68
C SER A 158 31.28 0.36 7.95
N THR A 159 30.66 0.19 9.11
CA THR A 159 31.29 0.39 10.42
C THR A 159 32.07 -0.81 10.97
N ASN A 160 31.99 -1.99 10.34
CA ASN A 160 32.58 -3.23 10.86
C ASN A 160 33.44 -4.00 9.84
N GLY A 161 34.02 -3.30 8.85
CA GLY A 161 34.83 -3.91 7.79
C GLY A 161 34.04 -4.87 6.88
N PHE A 162 32.75 -4.58 6.66
CA PHE A 162 31.81 -5.36 5.88
C PHE A 162 31.72 -6.79 6.41
N ASN A 163 31.35 -6.90 7.69
CA ASN A 163 31.38 -8.15 8.47
C ASN A 163 32.79 -8.74 8.62
N LYS A 164 33.81 -7.87 8.73
CA LYS A 164 35.24 -8.22 8.79
C LYS A 164 35.74 -9.04 7.58
N LEU A 165 35.00 -9.01 6.48
CA LEU A 165 35.35 -9.77 5.28
C LEU A 165 36.42 -9.03 4.44
N LEU A 166 36.50 -7.71 4.59
CA LEU A 166 37.45 -6.89 3.84
C LEU A 166 38.78 -6.76 4.59
N ASP A 167 39.83 -7.32 4.00
CA ASP A 167 41.23 -7.11 4.38
C ASP A 167 41.98 -6.55 3.17
N HIS A 168 42.83 -5.54 3.39
CA HIS A 168 43.67 -4.94 2.35
C HIS A 168 44.59 -5.97 1.66
N HIS A 169 44.86 -7.09 2.31
CA HIS A 169 45.73 -8.14 1.80
C HIS A 169 45.01 -9.19 0.94
N VAL A 170 43.68 -9.17 0.89
CA VAL A 170 42.87 -10.18 0.18
C VAL A 170 42.07 -9.50 -0.94
N PRO A 171 42.54 -9.58 -2.21
CA PRO A 171 41.88 -8.90 -3.33
C PRO A 171 40.51 -9.50 -3.68
N ARG A 172 40.26 -10.75 -3.26
CA ARG A 172 39.04 -11.50 -3.56
C ARG A 172 38.44 -12.12 -2.30
N VAL A 173 37.21 -11.73 -2.00
CA VAL A 173 36.53 -12.08 -0.75
C VAL A 173 35.24 -12.83 -1.06
N SER A 174 35.00 -13.95 -0.38
CA SER A 174 33.74 -14.67 -0.47
C SER A 174 32.72 -14.12 0.53
N VAL A 175 31.49 -13.93 0.06
CA VAL A 175 30.36 -13.40 0.81
C VAL A 175 29.30 -14.51 0.89
N PRO A 176 28.78 -14.86 2.09
CA PRO A 176 27.85 -15.98 2.24
C PRO A 176 26.46 -15.76 1.62
N GLU A 177 26.15 -14.52 1.24
CA GLU A 177 24.88 -14.11 0.66
C GLU A 177 24.81 -14.41 -0.83
N THR A 178 23.60 -14.73 -1.30
CA THR A 178 23.29 -14.91 -2.72
C THR A 178 23.56 -13.63 -3.50
N SER A 179 23.80 -13.76 -4.79
CA SER A 179 24.00 -12.65 -5.73
C SER A 179 22.89 -11.60 -5.66
N GLU A 180 21.62 -11.97 -5.52
CA GLU A 180 20.51 -10.99 -5.41
C GLU A 180 20.64 -10.07 -4.19
N ILE A 181 20.90 -10.65 -3.02
CA ILE A 181 21.06 -9.90 -1.76
C ILE A 181 22.30 -9.01 -1.83
N LEU A 182 23.43 -9.57 -2.27
CA LEU A 182 24.68 -8.83 -2.40
C LEU A 182 24.53 -7.68 -3.40
N ASN A 183 23.82 -7.90 -4.51
CA ASN A 183 23.53 -6.87 -5.50
C ASN A 183 22.76 -5.70 -4.86
N ILE A 184 21.69 -5.96 -4.10
CA ILE A 184 20.92 -4.92 -3.41
C ILE A 184 21.80 -4.13 -2.42
N ILE A 185 22.64 -4.82 -1.65
CA ILE A 185 23.56 -4.20 -0.69
C ILE A 185 24.54 -3.26 -1.40
N LEU A 186 25.16 -3.71 -2.50
CA LEU A 186 26.10 -2.90 -3.27
C LEU A 186 25.42 -1.71 -3.95
N HIS A 187 24.23 -1.90 -4.51
CA HIS A 187 23.41 -0.80 -5.03
C HIS A 187 23.09 0.25 -3.95
N ALA A 188 22.79 -0.19 -2.73
CA ALA A 188 22.54 0.70 -1.59
C ALA A 188 23.80 1.50 -1.21
N ILE A 189 24.97 0.84 -1.12
CA ILE A 189 26.26 1.47 -0.84
C ILE A 189 26.57 2.56 -1.87
N HIS A 190 26.43 2.24 -3.16
CA HIS A 190 26.72 3.14 -4.25
C HIS A 190 25.61 4.17 -4.54
N ARG A 191 24.48 4.12 -3.82
CA ARG A 191 23.32 5.00 -4.04
C ARG A 191 22.78 4.94 -5.46
N ILE A 192 22.70 3.73 -6.02
CA ILE A 192 22.16 3.45 -7.36
C ILE A 192 20.87 2.63 -7.19
N SER A 193 19.84 2.92 -7.99
CA SER A 193 18.62 2.10 -7.98
C SER A 193 18.92 0.67 -8.45
N CYS A 194 18.28 -0.30 -7.80
CA CYS A 194 18.31 -1.71 -8.20
C CYS A 194 17.00 -2.13 -8.92
N PHE A 195 16.17 -1.17 -9.30
CA PHE A 195 14.82 -1.41 -9.85
C PHE A 195 14.83 -2.32 -11.08
N GLN A 196 15.83 -2.18 -11.96
CA GLN A 196 15.95 -2.94 -13.21
C GLN A 196 16.06 -4.45 -12.99
N PHE A 197 16.54 -4.89 -11.83
CA PHE A 197 16.67 -6.30 -11.48
C PHE A 197 15.38 -6.91 -10.97
N ARG A 198 14.32 -6.10 -10.81
CA ARG A 198 12.96 -6.52 -10.47
C ARG A 198 12.86 -7.39 -9.22
N HIS A 199 13.79 -7.23 -8.26
CA HIS A 199 13.80 -7.97 -7.00
C HIS A 199 12.43 -8.00 -6.33
N SER A 200 12.10 -9.13 -5.69
CA SER A 200 10.87 -9.26 -4.92
C SER A 200 10.92 -8.33 -3.69
N ILE A 201 9.76 -7.96 -3.16
CA ILE A 201 9.70 -7.20 -1.89
C ILE A 201 10.35 -7.99 -0.75
N ASP A 202 10.27 -9.31 -0.80
CA ASP A 202 10.87 -10.21 0.18
C ASP A 202 12.39 -10.15 0.16
N THR A 203 12.99 -10.19 -1.04
CA THR A 203 14.43 -10.04 -1.23
C THR A 203 14.92 -8.66 -0.78
N LEU A 204 14.18 -7.59 -1.12
CA LEU A 204 14.52 -6.23 -0.70
C LEU A 204 14.54 -6.09 0.84
N MET A 205 13.49 -6.58 1.50
CA MET A 205 13.43 -6.49 2.97
C MET A 205 14.42 -7.44 3.66
N ALA A 206 14.73 -8.60 3.06
CA ALA A 206 15.78 -9.49 3.55
C ALA A 206 17.16 -8.83 3.47
N ALA A 207 17.47 -8.14 2.38
CA ALA A 207 18.72 -7.37 2.25
C ALA A 207 18.82 -6.26 3.31
N VAL A 208 17.75 -5.47 3.52
CA VAL A 208 17.72 -4.43 4.57
C VAL A 208 17.95 -5.02 5.96
N ASN A 209 17.41 -6.20 6.26
CA ASN A 209 17.66 -6.89 7.53
C ASN A 209 19.12 -7.30 7.74
N LEU A 210 19.88 -7.49 6.67
CA LEU A 210 21.30 -7.86 6.73
C LEU A 210 22.22 -6.64 6.84
N PHE A 211 21.73 -5.42 6.65
CA PHE A 211 22.56 -4.21 6.72
C PHE A 211 23.38 -4.12 8.02
N PRO A 212 22.80 -4.34 9.23
CA PRO A 212 23.59 -4.31 10.46
C PRO A 212 24.71 -5.37 10.52
N LYS A 213 24.51 -6.55 9.90
CA LYS A 213 25.54 -7.61 9.82
C LYS A 213 26.81 -7.08 9.14
N TYR A 214 26.64 -6.27 8.09
CA TYR A 214 27.73 -5.67 7.34
C TYR A 214 28.11 -4.27 7.81
N GLY A 215 27.66 -3.86 9.00
CA GLY A 215 27.99 -2.54 9.56
C GLY A 215 27.35 -1.38 8.79
N LEU A 216 26.32 -1.66 7.98
CA LEU A 216 25.55 -0.65 7.27
C LEU A 216 24.41 -0.20 8.18
N GLU A 217 24.29 1.11 8.39
CA GLU A 217 23.18 1.67 9.16
C GLU A 217 21.92 1.79 8.27
N PRO A 218 20.82 1.06 8.54
CA PRO A 218 19.62 1.10 7.70
C PRO A 218 19.06 2.51 7.48
N LYS A 219 19.08 3.35 8.52
CA LYS A 219 18.60 4.74 8.46
C LYS A 219 19.34 5.58 7.41
N LYS A 220 20.64 5.33 7.24
CA LYS A 220 21.47 6.03 6.24
C LYS A 220 21.14 5.60 4.83
N PHE A 221 20.88 4.31 4.60
CA PHE A 221 20.73 3.73 3.26
C PHE A 221 19.29 3.63 2.76
N VAL A 222 18.31 3.71 3.67
CA VAL A 222 16.86 3.63 3.38
C VAL A 222 16.16 4.94 3.77
N SER A 223 16.80 6.08 3.46
CA SER A 223 16.18 7.41 3.62
C SER A 223 15.21 7.70 2.47
N PRO A 224 14.22 8.60 2.62
CA PRO A 224 13.30 8.98 1.53
C PRO A 224 13.97 9.46 0.25
N SER A 225 15.17 10.03 0.36
CA SER A 225 16.00 10.47 -0.77
C SER A 225 16.75 9.33 -1.47
N SER A 226 16.91 8.18 -0.81
CA SER A 226 17.67 7.04 -1.34
C SER A 226 16.92 6.34 -2.49
N PRO A 227 17.63 5.80 -3.49
CA PRO A 227 17.01 4.99 -4.52
C PRO A 227 16.34 3.72 -3.96
N LEU A 228 16.98 3.06 -2.99
CA LEU A 228 16.45 1.84 -2.39
C LEU A 228 15.09 2.08 -1.69
N PHE A 229 14.91 3.22 -1.01
CA PHE A 229 13.61 3.59 -0.45
C PHE A 229 12.54 3.71 -1.54
N LYS A 230 12.86 4.32 -2.69
CA LYS A 230 11.94 4.46 -3.82
C LYS A 230 11.59 3.09 -4.43
N ASP A 231 12.59 2.23 -4.59
CA ASP A 231 12.43 0.86 -5.11
C ASP A 231 11.52 0.03 -4.18
N ILE A 232 11.72 0.10 -2.85
CA ILE A 232 10.88 -0.54 -1.84
C ILE A 232 9.46 0.03 -1.89
N ARG A 233 9.32 1.37 -1.89
CA ARG A 233 8.02 2.06 -1.90
C ARG A 233 7.17 1.67 -3.11
N TYR A 234 7.78 1.48 -4.28
CA TYR A 234 7.06 1.04 -5.48
C TYR A 234 6.45 -0.36 -5.30
N LYS A 235 7.16 -1.29 -4.66
CA LYS A 235 6.68 -2.68 -4.45
C LYS A 235 5.91 -2.89 -3.14
N MET A 236 5.93 -1.91 -2.24
CA MET A 236 5.32 -1.96 -0.92
C MET A 236 3.85 -2.42 -0.89
N PRO A 237 2.95 -2.01 -1.82
CA PRO A 237 1.56 -2.44 -1.79
C PRO A 237 1.37 -3.97 -1.87
N LEU A 238 2.37 -4.70 -2.38
CA LEU A 238 2.35 -6.16 -2.48
C LEU A 238 2.53 -6.86 -1.11
N SER A 239 3.22 -6.22 -0.17
CA SER A 239 3.46 -6.78 1.17
C SER A 239 3.70 -5.69 2.22
N PRO A 240 2.70 -4.82 2.49
CA PRO A 240 2.89 -3.65 3.35
C PRO A 240 3.20 -4.04 4.80
N LEU A 241 2.65 -5.15 5.30
CA LEU A 241 2.94 -5.63 6.66
C LEU A 241 4.40 -6.03 6.83
N LYS A 242 4.98 -6.74 5.84
CA LYS A 242 6.39 -7.14 5.88
C LYS A 242 7.32 -5.93 5.87
N VAL A 243 7.00 -4.94 5.03
CA VAL A 243 7.74 -3.67 5.01
C VAL A 243 7.63 -2.96 6.36
N TYR A 244 6.44 -2.90 6.95
CA TYR A 244 6.22 -2.28 8.26
C TYR A 244 7.00 -2.98 9.38
N VAL A 245 7.02 -4.31 9.39
CA VAL A 245 7.81 -5.11 10.36
C VAL A 245 9.27 -4.72 10.29
N VAL A 246 9.89 -4.80 9.11
CA VAL A 246 11.33 -4.50 8.96
C VAL A 246 11.63 -3.02 9.19
N ALA A 247 10.77 -2.11 8.72
CA ALA A 247 10.90 -0.68 9.00
C ALA A 247 10.88 -0.41 10.52
N SER A 248 9.96 -1.04 11.26
CA SER A 248 9.86 -0.86 12.70
C SER A 248 11.08 -1.40 13.46
N ARG A 249 11.63 -2.55 13.04
CA ARG A 249 12.80 -3.18 13.67
C ARG A 249 14.04 -2.30 13.61
N HIS A 250 14.22 -1.64 12.47
CA HIS A 250 15.36 -0.75 12.23
C HIS A 250 15.04 0.73 12.48
N ASP A 251 13.87 1.02 13.07
CA ASP A 251 13.40 2.38 13.37
C ASP A 251 13.42 3.33 12.15
N LEU A 252 12.99 2.82 11.00
CA LEU A 252 12.86 3.54 9.73
C LEU A 252 11.51 4.26 9.67
N ALA A 253 11.39 5.38 10.40
CA ALA A 253 10.15 6.11 10.61
C ALA A 253 9.40 6.44 9.30
N ASP A 254 10.08 6.99 8.29
CA ASP A 254 9.46 7.37 7.02
C ASP A 254 8.93 6.16 6.23
N LEU A 255 9.66 5.04 6.28
CA LEU A 255 9.26 3.82 5.57
C LEU A 255 8.08 3.15 6.29
N ALA A 256 8.09 3.15 7.62
CA ALA A 256 6.98 2.67 8.43
C ALA A 256 5.73 3.53 8.24
N ALA A 257 5.88 4.86 8.18
CA ALA A 257 4.79 5.79 7.85
C ALA A 257 4.19 5.48 6.47
N ALA A 258 5.03 5.32 5.44
CA ALA A 258 4.57 4.95 4.11
C ALA A 258 3.81 3.61 4.11
N ALA A 259 4.36 2.57 4.75
CA ALA A 259 3.73 1.25 4.85
C ALA A 259 2.41 1.27 5.62
N SER A 260 2.31 2.08 6.68
CA SER A 260 1.09 2.17 7.50
C SER A 260 -0.14 2.65 6.72
N SER A 261 0.05 3.46 5.67
CA SER A 261 -1.04 3.90 4.80
C SER A 261 -1.76 2.75 4.07
N HIS A 262 -1.01 1.69 3.76
CA HIS A 262 -1.50 0.48 3.13
C HIS A 262 -2.06 -0.54 4.14
N LEU A 263 -1.89 -0.28 5.43
CA LEU A 263 -2.38 -1.14 6.52
C LEU A 263 -3.67 -0.61 7.17
N LEU A 264 -4.26 0.47 6.66
CA LEU A 264 -5.50 1.02 7.24
C LEU A 264 -6.68 0.03 7.21
N SER A 265 -6.75 -0.83 6.20
CA SER A 265 -7.79 -1.89 6.11
C SER A 265 -7.31 -3.23 6.67
N PHE A 266 -6.07 -3.33 7.16
CA PHE A 266 -5.52 -4.56 7.70
C PHE A 266 -6.11 -4.87 9.08
N LYS A 267 -6.65 -6.06 9.25
CA LYS A 267 -7.18 -6.53 10.53
C LYS A 267 -6.03 -6.94 11.44
N ILE A 268 -5.67 -6.10 12.40
CA ILE A 268 -4.57 -6.36 13.36
C ILE A 268 -4.76 -7.70 14.08
N ALA A 269 -6.01 -8.08 14.41
CA ALA A 269 -6.33 -9.36 15.04
C ALA A 269 -5.94 -10.61 14.22
N THR A 270 -5.74 -10.48 12.90
CA THR A 270 -5.31 -11.59 12.03
C THR A 270 -3.79 -11.73 11.93
N MET A 271 -3.05 -10.85 12.58
CA MET A 271 -1.59 -10.90 12.63
C MET A 271 -1.13 -12.07 13.50
N SER A 272 -0.24 -12.89 12.96
CA SER A 272 0.41 -13.97 13.69
C SER A 272 1.26 -13.43 14.86
N ASN A 273 1.37 -14.20 15.95
CA ASN A 273 2.19 -13.86 17.11
C ASN A 273 3.66 -13.61 16.73
N GLU A 274 4.20 -14.36 15.79
CA GLU A 274 5.57 -14.25 15.31
C GLU A 274 5.81 -12.87 14.70
N MET A 275 4.94 -12.42 13.79
CA MET A 275 5.02 -11.08 13.20
C MET A 275 4.87 -9.99 14.25
N ALA A 276 3.95 -10.14 15.21
CA ALA A 276 3.77 -9.16 16.29
C ALA A 276 5.03 -9.02 17.16
N GLN A 277 5.71 -10.12 17.47
CA GLN A 277 6.98 -10.12 18.21
C GLN A 277 8.12 -9.47 17.42
N LEU A 278 8.09 -9.54 16.08
CA LEU A 278 9.09 -8.90 15.25
C LEU A 278 8.89 -7.39 15.14
N ILE A 279 7.69 -6.86 15.39
CA ILE A 279 7.41 -5.42 15.32
C ILE A 279 7.92 -4.73 16.58
N ASN A 280 8.58 -3.58 16.41
CA ASN A 280 8.95 -2.73 17.54
C ASN A 280 7.67 -2.27 18.29
N PRO A 281 7.56 -2.45 19.63
CA PRO A 281 6.35 -2.13 20.40
C PRO A 281 5.82 -0.70 20.21
N ILE A 282 6.72 0.28 20.01
CA ILE A 282 6.33 1.68 19.77
C ILE A 282 5.57 1.80 18.44
N TYR A 283 6.03 1.12 17.40
CA TYR A 283 5.38 1.11 16.09
C TYR A 283 4.10 0.28 16.10
N LEU A 284 4.04 -0.81 16.86
CA LEU A 284 2.80 -1.57 17.02
C LEU A 284 1.70 -0.70 17.67
N LYS A 285 2.05 -0.01 18.76
CA LYS A 285 1.15 0.95 19.42
C LYS A 285 0.69 2.05 18.46
N ARG A 286 1.61 2.66 17.70
CA ARG A 286 1.27 3.70 16.71
C ARG A 286 0.30 3.21 15.65
N LEU A 287 0.47 1.98 15.14
CA LEU A 287 -0.45 1.41 14.14
C LEU A 287 -1.84 1.18 14.73
N PHE A 288 -1.91 0.67 15.96
CA PHE A 288 -3.16 0.47 16.67
C PHE A 288 -3.86 1.81 16.93
N ASP A 289 -3.15 2.79 17.49
CA ASP A 289 -3.69 4.13 17.75
C ASP A 289 -4.21 4.79 16.48
N LEU A 290 -3.47 4.66 15.35
CA LEU A 290 -3.90 5.17 14.05
C LEU A 290 -5.24 4.57 13.61
N GLN A 291 -5.39 3.24 13.68
CA GLN A 291 -6.63 2.58 13.26
C GLN A 291 -7.80 2.93 14.20
N THR A 292 -7.57 2.82 15.51
CA THR A 292 -8.59 3.08 16.53
C THR A 292 -9.06 4.53 16.50
N THR A 293 -8.14 5.50 16.44
CA THR A 293 -8.49 6.93 16.37
C THR A 293 -9.34 7.25 15.15
N ARG A 294 -9.04 6.64 13.99
CA ARG A 294 -9.86 6.82 12.79
C ARG A 294 -11.26 6.25 13.01
N ILE A 295 -11.36 4.99 13.41
CA ILE A 295 -12.63 4.29 13.60
C ILE A 295 -13.51 5.02 14.64
N ASP A 296 -12.93 5.46 15.75
CA ASP A 296 -13.67 6.14 16.82
C ASP A 296 -14.15 7.54 16.40
N THR A 297 -13.34 8.27 15.63
CA THR A 297 -13.79 9.54 15.05
C THR A 297 -14.97 9.33 14.11
N LEU A 298 -14.92 8.31 13.26
CA LEU A 298 -16.04 7.99 12.38
C LEU A 298 -17.30 7.61 13.16
N LYS A 299 -17.18 6.76 14.20
CA LYS A 299 -18.30 6.39 15.08
C LYS A 299 -18.94 7.64 15.70
N ARG A 300 -18.13 8.56 16.21
CA ARG A 300 -18.59 9.83 16.79
C ARG A 300 -19.26 10.73 15.75
N ALA A 301 -18.72 10.79 14.54
CA ALA A 301 -19.32 11.56 13.46
C ALA A 301 -20.69 10.99 13.03
N LEU A 302 -20.81 9.67 12.93
CA LEU A 302 -22.05 8.99 12.54
C LEU A 302 -23.12 8.98 13.65
N SER A 303 -22.75 9.18 14.92
CA SER A 303 -23.73 9.21 16.03
C SER A 303 -24.62 10.46 16.02
N ILE A 304 -24.22 11.50 15.28
CA ILE A 304 -24.97 12.75 15.17
C ILE A 304 -25.78 12.74 13.86
N PRO A 305 -27.13 12.64 13.93
CA PRO A 305 -27.99 12.66 12.76
C PRO A 305 -28.01 14.04 12.09
N PRO A 306 -28.50 14.14 10.83
CA PRO A 306 -28.73 15.41 10.17
C PRO A 306 -29.72 16.27 10.95
N ALA A 307 -29.51 17.59 10.94
CA ALA A 307 -30.45 18.54 11.53
C ALA A 307 -31.79 18.51 10.78
N HIS A 308 -32.87 18.83 11.49
CA HIS A 308 -34.20 18.98 10.90
C HIS A 308 -34.36 20.37 10.31
N HIS A 309 -35.04 20.46 9.16
CA HIS A 309 -35.56 21.73 8.65
C HIS A 309 -36.87 22.09 9.37
N PRO A 310 -37.32 23.35 9.33
CA PRO A 310 -38.62 23.73 9.89
C PRO A 310 -39.77 22.91 9.27
N ALA A 311 -40.75 22.50 10.08
CA ALA A 311 -41.85 21.67 9.61
C ALA A 311 -42.65 22.38 8.51
N THR A 312 -43.01 21.64 7.46
CA THR A 312 -43.81 22.13 6.34
C THR A 312 -45.07 21.26 6.18
N PRO A 313 -46.11 21.73 5.47
CA PRO A 313 -47.30 20.91 5.22
C PRO A 313 -47.01 19.59 4.47
N ALA A 314 -45.91 19.54 3.72
CA ALA A 314 -45.47 18.35 2.99
C ALA A 314 -44.48 17.46 3.77
N CYS A 315 -43.93 17.95 4.88
CA CYS A 315 -42.98 17.22 5.72
C CYS A 315 -43.14 17.64 7.18
N ASP A 316 -43.87 16.80 7.92
CA ASP A 316 -44.13 17.00 9.34
C ASP A 316 -43.05 16.34 10.21
N PHE A 317 -43.23 16.48 11.53
CA PHE A 317 -42.32 15.89 12.50
C PHE A 317 -42.24 14.35 12.41
N ILE A 318 -43.29 13.68 11.95
CA ILE A 318 -43.32 12.22 11.81
C ILE A 318 -42.38 11.80 10.66
N ALA A 319 -42.48 12.46 9.51
CA ALA A 319 -41.59 12.26 8.38
C ALA A 319 -40.12 12.54 8.76
N GLN A 320 -39.86 13.62 9.49
CA GLN A 320 -38.53 13.97 9.99
C GLN A 320 -37.97 12.92 10.98
N LYS A 321 -38.80 12.36 11.85
CA LYS A 321 -38.38 11.28 12.76
C LYS A 321 -38.07 9.98 12.03
N SER A 322 -38.76 9.71 10.90
CA SER A 322 -38.44 8.59 10.02
C SER A 322 -37.01 8.71 9.46
N LEU A 323 -36.61 9.92 9.02
CA LEU A 323 -35.24 10.19 8.58
C LEU A 323 -34.22 9.88 9.67
N THR A 324 -34.45 10.31 10.91
CA THR A 324 -33.53 10.02 12.04
C THR A 324 -33.39 8.52 12.32
N ARG A 325 -34.48 7.75 12.21
CA ARG A 325 -34.44 6.29 12.38
C ARG A 325 -33.65 5.62 11.25
N ALA A 326 -33.87 6.06 10.03
CA ALA A 326 -33.22 5.50 8.87
C ALA A 326 -31.72 5.88 8.83
N TRP A 327 -31.37 7.08 9.29
CA TRP A 327 -29.99 7.47 9.60
C TRP A 327 -29.35 6.52 10.60
N ALA A 328 -30.01 6.28 11.75
CA ALA A 328 -29.49 5.40 12.79
C ALA A 328 -29.22 3.98 12.27
N PHE A 329 -30.09 3.45 11.41
CA PHE A 329 -29.88 2.16 10.75
C PHE A 329 -28.62 2.16 9.87
N CYS A 330 -28.47 3.13 8.96
CA CYS A 330 -27.30 3.25 8.09
C CYS A 330 -26.01 3.48 8.89
N ALA A 331 -26.05 4.31 9.93
CA ALA A 331 -24.93 4.57 10.82
C ALA A 331 -24.49 3.29 11.55
N ALA A 332 -25.44 2.53 12.12
CA ALA A 332 -25.15 1.25 12.77
C ALA A 332 -24.51 0.25 11.79
N TYR A 333 -25.05 0.13 10.57
CA TYR A 333 -24.48 -0.73 9.52
C TYR A 333 -23.02 -0.38 9.19
N LEU A 334 -22.73 0.91 9.01
CA LEU A 334 -21.36 1.37 8.74
C LEU A 334 -20.43 1.13 9.91
N VAL A 335 -20.92 1.29 11.14
CA VAL A 335 -20.12 1.10 12.36
C VAL A 335 -19.76 -0.36 12.57
N CYS A 336 -20.72 -1.27 12.36
CA CYS A 336 -20.46 -2.72 12.45
C CYS A 336 -19.47 -3.21 11.38
N SER A 337 -19.36 -2.50 10.26
CA SER A 337 -18.43 -2.83 9.17
C SER A 337 -17.23 -1.87 9.08
N ALA A 338 -17.04 -1.03 10.11
CA ALA A 338 -16.03 0.02 10.10
C ALA A 338 -14.61 -0.55 10.02
N ASN A 339 -13.82 0.02 9.12
CA ASN A 339 -12.38 -0.19 9.06
C ASN A 339 -11.69 1.15 8.83
N ALA A 340 -10.46 1.30 9.33
CA ALA A 340 -9.76 2.58 9.25
C ALA A 340 -9.43 3.01 7.80
N GLY A 341 -9.45 2.06 6.85
CA GLY A 341 -9.23 2.29 5.43
C GLY A 341 -10.50 2.54 4.62
N MET A 342 -11.68 2.66 5.25
CA MET A 342 -12.94 2.86 4.53
C MET A 342 -12.89 4.12 3.65
N THR A 343 -13.40 4.01 2.42
CA THR A 343 -13.40 5.12 1.46
C THR A 343 -14.58 6.06 1.71
N ALA A 344 -14.41 7.35 1.39
CA ALA A 344 -15.49 8.33 1.44
C ALA A 344 -16.68 7.90 0.58
N SER A 345 -16.41 7.39 -0.63
CA SER A 345 -17.43 6.85 -1.54
C SER A 345 -18.25 5.71 -0.91
N ARG A 346 -17.64 4.84 -0.09
CA ARG A 346 -18.39 3.80 0.62
C ARG A 346 -19.35 4.40 1.64
N ILE A 347 -18.92 5.42 2.40
CA ILE A 347 -19.78 6.13 3.34
C ILE A 347 -20.95 6.79 2.58
N GLU A 348 -20.65 7.49 1.49
CA GLU A 348 -21.65 8.16 0.64
C GLU A 348 -22.69 7.19 0.10
N SER A 349 -22.25 6.09 -0.51
CA SER A 349 -23.16 5.14 -1.18
C SER A 349 -24.20 4.54 -0.23
N VAL A 350 -23.86 4.31 1.05
CA VAL A 350 -24.80 3.80 2.05
C VAL A 350 -25.90 4.81 2.35
N PHE A 351 -25.58 6.10 2.49
CA PHE A 351 -26.56 7.14 2.76
C PHE A 351 -27.28 7.63 1.50
N GLN A 352 -26.67 7.50 0.32
CA GLN A 352 -27.33 7.82 -0.94
C GLN A 352 -28.47 6.82 -1.22
N ALA A 353 -28.25 5.53 -0.96
CA ALA A 353 -29.30 4.51 -1.04
C ALA A 353 -30.49 4.81 -0.10
N LEU A 354 -30.22 5.43 1.05
CA LEU A 354 -31.26 5.93 1.96
C LEU A 354 -32.03 7.10 1.35
N ALA A 355 -31.32 8.08 0.79
CA ALA A 355 -31.90 9.28 0.21
C ALA A 355 -32.86 8.98 -0.95
N ASP A 356 -32.48 8.03 -1.81
CA ASP A 356 -33.22 7.74 -3.04
C ASP A 356 -34.46 6.86 -2.78
N ARG A 357 -34.42 5.99 -1.76
CA ARG A 357 -35.49 5.02 -1.49
C ARG A 357 -36.52 5.46 -0.47
N TYR A 358 -36.13 6.28 0.51
CA TYR A 358 -36.96 6.51 1.71
C TYR A 358 -37.22 7.98 2.03
N ILE A 359 -36.63 8.92 1.29
CA ILE A 359 -36.81 10.36 1.51
C ILE A 359 -37.44 10.98 0.26
N SER A 360 -38.68 11.46 0.36
CA SER A 360 -39.34 12.21 -0.71
C SER A 360 -39.10 13.72 -0.61
N CYS A 361 -38.97 14.26 0.61
CA CYS A 361 -38.78 15.69 0.87
C CYS A 361 -37.38 16.18 0.47
N ASP A 362 -37.31 17.20 -0.39
CA ASP A 362 -36.05 17.75 -0.89
C ASP A 362 -35.25 18.53 0.17
N GLU A 363 -35.93 19.17 1.13
CA GLU A 363 -35.25 19.83 2.27
C GLU A 363 -34.57 18.79 3.17
N CYS A 364 -35.24 17.67 3.47
CA CYS A 364 -34.65 16.53 4.18
C CYS A 364 -33.43 15.96 3.44
N LYS A 365 -33.51 15.80 2.12
CA LYS A 365 -32.34 15.40 1.30
C LYS A 365 -31.22 16.42 1.39
N GLY A 366 -31.53 17.72 1.41
CA GLY A 366 -30.58 18.81 1.60
C GLY A 366 -29.85 18.71 2.95
N CYS A 367 -30.60 18.55 4.05
CA CYS A 367 -30.04 18.36 5.39
C CYS A 367 -29.15 17.11 5.47
N LEU A 368 -29.57 15.99 4.88
CA LEU A 368 -28.78 14.76 4.81
C LEU A 368 -27.47 14.98 4.03
N LYS A 369 -27.54 15.56 2.84
CA LYS A 369 -26.36 15.84 2.01
C LYS A 369 -25.38 16.77 2.71
N ALA A 370 -25.88 17.81 3.40
CA ALA A 370 -25.05 18.72 4.17
C ALA A 370 -24.32 18.00 5.31
N ARG A 371 -25.02 17.14 6.06
CA ARG A 371 -24.41 16.35 7.14
C ARG A 371 -23.37 15.37 6.60
N LEU A 372 -23.70 14.66 5.53
CA LEU A 372 -22.82 13.68 4.91
C LEU A 372 -21.53 14.34 4.39
N LYS A 373 -21.65 15.49 3.73
CA LYS A 373 -20.49 16.28 3.28
C LYS A 373 -19.57 16.66 4.44
N SER A 374 -20.13 17.09 5.56
CA SER A 374 -19.34 17.41 6.78
C SER A 374 -18.57 16.18 7.29
N ILE A 375 -19.21 15.01 7.35
CA ILE A 375 -18.57 13.77 7.81
C ILE A 375 -17.45 13.33 6.87
N ILE A 376 -17.65 13.47 5.56
CA ILE A 376 -16.66 13.08 4.56
C ILE A 376 -15.44 13.97 4.61
N LEU A 377 -15.64 15.28 4.77
CA LEU A 377 -14.55 16.23 4.96
C LEU A 377 -13.73 15.84 6.21
N GLU A 378 -14.40 15.68 7.36
CA GLU A 378 -13.76 15.26 8.60
C GLU A 378 -13.00 13.92 8.43
N TRP A 379 -13.62 12.93 7.80
CA TRP A 379 -13.01 11.61 7.56
C TRP A 379 -11.77 11.66 6.65
N SER A 380 -11.80 12.55 5.64
CA SER A 380 -10.73 12.72 4.66
C SER A 380 -9.50 13.44 5.25
N GLU A 381 -9.72 14.32 6.22
CA GLU A 381 -8.66 15.08 6.90
C GLU A 381 -7.92 14.26 7.96
N LEU A 382 -8.52 13.16 8.44
CA LEU A 382 -7.90 12.30 9.43
C LEU A 382 -6.56 11.74 8.93
N LYS A 383 -5.58 11.71 9.84
CA LYS A 383 -4.25 11.14 9.60
C LYS A 383 -4.35 9.73 9.01
N ARG A 384 -3.59 9.45 7.93
CA ARG A 384 -3.59 8.16 7.21
C ARG A 384 -2.31 7.36 7.41
N THR A 385 -1.37 7.88 8.19
CA THR A 385 -0.07 7.26 8.49
C THR A 385 0.25 7.40 9.97
N ILE A 386 1.18 6.61 10.49
CA ILE A 386 1.65 6.73 11.88
C ILE A 386 2.40 8.02 12.18
#